data_AF-A0A1G7C7W3-F1
#
_entry.id   AF-A0A1G7C7W3-F1
#
_cell.length_a   1.000
_cell.length_b   1.000
_cell.length_c   1.000
_cell.angle_alpha   90.00
_cell.angle_beta   90.00
_cell.angle_gamma   90.00
#
_symmetry.space_group_name_H-M   'P 1'
#
loop_
_entity.id
_entity.type
_entity.pdbx_description
1 polymer ?
#
loop_
_entity_poly.entity_id
_entity_poly.type
_entity_poly.pdbx_seq_one_letter_code
_entity_poly.pdbx_strand_id
1 'polypeptide(L)'
;MRRIAVLCLILSLVLPAVLLAGPHPWERKLPFKQATIHYSISGSETGSQTLYIKDQGRYTSQYKKSATRMFGMNQPEQETLEIKTPEWVYSVDLKARTASQSVNPEVYMIEEFGRLSAAEQKKALANAEKFGRSTLNSLGGEVQRKAATLLGYPCDVVRVMGTENYSIADSDVTLKTVVSMMGMNTRIEATRIDTGSVPEDKFRVPAGIPVTRTTEGDALMRDNARMVVQMLVSGQQPTVQLMAPAAAAQAMDNDADDAGDDDMPSAEEMQAILKMFGGQQK
;
A
#
# COMPACT_ATOMS: atom_id res chain seq x y z
N MET A 1 -25.30 6.76 -11.04
CA MET A 1 -24.17 5.99 -11.60
C MET A 1 -23.13 5.93 -10.50
N ARG A 2 -22.98 4.76 -9.86
CA ARG A 2 -22.13 4.55 -8.68
C ARG A 2 -20.66 4.54 -9.13
N ARG A 3 -19.88 5.53 -8.69
CA ARG A 3 -18.44 5.60 -8.97
C ARG A 3 -17.75 4.61 -8.04
N ILE A 4 -17.02 3.68 -8.63
CA ILE A 4 -16.34 2.58 -7.94
C ILE A 4 -15.04 3.14 -7.36
N ALA A 5 -15.01 3.34 -6.04
CA ALA A 5 -13.83 3.69 -5.27
C ALA A 5 -12.88 2.49 -5.16
N VAL A 6 -11.66 2.63 -5.67
CA VAL A 6 -10.60 1.61 -5.65
C VAL A 6 -9.74 1.87 -4.40
N LEU A 7 -10.29 1.61 -3.21
CA LEU A 7 -9.67 1.92 -1.91
C LEU A 7 -8.86 0.77 -1.30
N CYS A 8 -7.82 0.24 -1.94
CA CYS A 8 -6.91 -0.64 -1.16
C CYS A 8 -5.44 -0.63 -1.57
N LEU A 9 -5.06 0.10 -2.63
CA LEU A 9 -3.71 -0.01 -3.19
C LEU A 9 -2.66 0.90 -2.54
N ILE A 10 -3.04 1.83 -1.65
CA ILE A 10 -2.13 2.95 -1.29
C ILE A 10 -1.39 2.75 0.05
N LEU A 11 -1.69 1.70 0.82
CA LEU A 11 -0.86 1.39 2.01
C LEU A 11 0.49 0.71 1.65
N SER A 12 0.68 0.34 0.38
CA SER A 12 1.94 -0.21 -0.15
C SER A 12 2.89 0.86 -0.71
N LEU A 13 2.43 2.11 -0.84
CA LEU A 13 3.20 3.20 -1.49
C LEU A 13 4.09 3.99 -0.55
N VAL A 14 4.03 3.75 0.76
CA VAL A 14 5.15 4.10 1.65
C VAL A 14 6.21 3.03 1.45
N LEU A 15 6.96 3.16 0.35
CA LEU A 15 8.21 2.45 0.11
C LEU A 15 8.97 2.42 1.44
N PRO A 16 9.14 1.25 2.09
CA PRO A 16 10.11 1.19 3.16
C PRO A 16 11.43 1.56 2.48
N ALA A 17 12.02 2.67 2.93
CA ALA A 17 13.32 3.16 2.48
C ALA A 17 14.37 2.12 2.87
N VAL A 18 14.45 1.06 2.07
CA VAL A 18 15.23 -0.14 2.32
C VAL A 18 16.24 -0.24 1.19
N LEU A 19 17.50 -0.41 1.58
CA LEU A 19 18.67 -0.43 0.72
C LEU A 19 18.42 -1.21 -0.57
N LEU A 20 18.70 -0.53 -1.67
CA LEU A 20 18.50 -0.99 -3.04
C LEU A 20 19.68 -1.87 -3.45
N ALA A 21 19.71 -3.13 -2.96
CA ALA A 21 20.63 -4.14 -3.44
C ALA A 21 19.92 -5.09 -4.42
N GLY A 22 19.99 -4.76 -5.71
CA GLY A 22 19.43 -5.53 -6.83
C GLY A 22 19.34 -4.67 -8.09
N PRO A 23 19.35 -5.25 -9.31
CA PRO A 23 19.35 -4.47 -10.55
C PRO A 23 18.05 -3.67 -10.75
N HIS A 24 16.95 -4.07 -10.10
CA HIS A 24 15.65 -3.41 -10.21
C HIS A 24 14.94 -3.29 -8.84
N PRO A 25 14.65 -2.07 -8.34
CA PRO A 25 13.95 -1.85 -7.05
C PRO A 25 12.62 -2.58 -6.93
N TRP A 26 11.96 -2.76 -8.08
CA TRP A 26 10.60 -3.31 -8.21
C TRP A 26 10.57 -4.81 -8.54
N GLU A 27 11.72 -5.49 -8.57
CA GLU A 27 11.79 -6.95 -8.78
C GLU A 27 12.44 -7.68 -7.59
N ARG A 28 12.23 -7.16 -6.37
CA ARG A 28 12.75 -7.79 -5.16
C ARG A 28 12.14 -9.17 -4.97
N LYS A 29 13.01 -10.16 -4.77
CA LYS A 29 12.60 -11.54 -4.54
C LYS A 29 12.37 -11.78 -3.05
N LEU A 30 11.21 -12.32 -2.73
CA LEU A 30 10.88 -12.74 -1.36
C LEU A 30 11.72 -13.95 -0.93
N PRO A 31 11.93 -14.15 0.39
CA PRO A 31 12.74 -15.25 0.94
C PRO A 31 12.12 -16.63 0.74
N PHE A 32 10.92 -16.72 0.16
CA PHE A 32 10.23 -17.96 -0.17
C PHE A 32 9.74 -17.91 -1.63
N LYS A 33 9.68 -19.08 -2.28
CA LYS A 33 9.14 -19.19 -3.64
C LYS A 33 7.61 -19.02 -3.66
N GLN A 34 6.95 -19.59 -2.66
CA GLN A 34 5.51 -19.53 -2.46
C GLN A 34 5.24 -19.43 -0.96
N ALA A 35 4.15 -18.77 -0.59
CA ALA A 35 3.69 -18.78 0.79
C ALA A 35 2.19 -18.51 0.90
N THR A 36 1.58 -19.01 1.97
CA THR A 36 0.28 -18.58 2.49
C THR A 36 0.48 -18.00 3.87
N ILE A 37 0.16 -16.73 4.04
CA ILE A 37 0.27 -16.02 5.33
C ILE A 37 -1.13 -15.71 5.83
N HIS A 38 -1.45 -16.18 7.03
CA HIS A 38 -2.72 -15.92 7.69
C HIS A 38 -2.56 -14.81 8.72
N TYR A 39 -3.55 -13.92 8.77
CA TYR A 39 -3.56 -12.76 9.65
C TYR A 39 -4.87 -12.71 10.45
N SER A 40 -4.77 -12.25 11.68
CA SER A 40 -5.91 -11.79 12.48
C SER A 40 -5.98 -10.26 12.47
N ILE A 41 -7.20 -9.73 12.36
CA ILE A 41 -7.48 -8.29 12.45
C ILE A 41 -8.28 -8.05 13.74
N SER A 42 -7.88 -7.05 14.53
CA SER A 42 -8.45 -6.76 15.85
C SER A 42 -8.43 -5.27 16.19
N GLY A 43 -9.34 -4.84 17.07
CA GLY A 43 -9.47 -3.46 17.51
C GLY A 43 -10.72 -2.78 16.93
N SER A 44 -10.58 -1.58 16.35
CA SER A 44 -11.63 -0.85 15.65
C SER A 44 -12.12 -1.58 14.41
N GLU A 45 -11.25 -2.39 13.80
CA GLU A 45 -11.59 -3.36 12.76
C GLU A 45 -11.37 -4.77 13.32
N THR A 46 -12.26 -5.71 13.00
CA THR A 46 -12.13 -7.12 13.40
C THR A 46 -12.34 -8.03 12.21
N GLY A 47 -11.57 -9.12 12.12
CA GLY A 47 -11.67 -10.03 10.99
C GLY A 47 -10.43 -10.86 10.74
N SER A 48 -10.25 -11.26 9.49
CA SER A 48 -9.15 -12.09 9.04
C SER A 48 -8.65 -11.66 7.67
N GLN A 49 -7.39 -11.93 7.41
CA GLN A 49 -6.78 -11.73 6.10
C GLN A 49 -5.91 -12.94 5.77
N THR A 50 -5.83 -13.29 4.49
CA THR A 50 -4.91 -14.31 3.99
C THR A 50 -4.19 -13.77 2.76
N LEU A 51 -2.86 -13.78 2.80
CA LEU A 51 -1.99 -13.40 1.69
C LEU A 51 -1.39 -14.66 1.07
N TYR A 52 -1.71 -14.87 -0.19
CA TYR A 52 -1.13 -15.90 -1.03
C TYR A 52 0.00 -15.29 -1.88
N ILE A 53 1.11 -15.99 -1.99
CA ILE A 53 2.30 -15.53 -2.69
C ILE A 53 2.81 -16.65 -3.59
N LYS A 54 3.15 -16.30 -4.83
CA LYS A 54 3.75 -17.20 -5.81
C LYS A 54 4.89 -16.52 -6.57
N ASP A 55 5.80 -17.33 -7.09
CA ASP A 55 6.97 -16.92 -7.89
C ASP A 55 7.80 -15.82 -7.22
N GLN A 56 8.16 -16.05 -5.96
CA GLN A 56 8.99 -15.15 -5.15
C GLN A 56 8.42 -13.73 -5.00
N GLY A 57 7.09 -13.58 -5.04
CA GLY A 57 6.41 -12.28 -4.89
C GLY A 57 5.89 -11.68 -6.19
N ARG A 58 6.19 -12.28 -7.36
CA ARG A 58 5.68 -11.79 -8.65
C ARG A 58 4.17 -11.90 -8.79
N TYR A 59 3.55 -12.81 -8.03
CA TYR A 59 2.10 -12.92 -7.92
C TYR A 59 1.72 -12.87 -6.45
N THR A 60 0.73 -12.03 -6.13
CA THR A 60 0.11 -12.02 -4.80
C THR A 60 -1.40 -12.05 -4.94
N SER A 61 -2.05 -12.62 -3.93
CA SER A 61 -3.49 -12.52 -3.77
C SER A 61 -3.82 -12.32 -2.30
N GLN A 62 -4.48 -11.22 -1.97
CA GLN A 62 -4.89 -10.89 -0.62
C GLN A 62 -6.40 -10.99 -0.51
N TYR A 63 -6.85 -11.99 0.25
CA TYR A 63 -8.25 -12.09 0.66
C TYR A 63 -8.40 -11.45 2.04
N LYS A 64 -9.35 -10.53 2.19
CA LYS A 64 -9.63 -9.84 3.45
C LYS A 64 -11.13 -9.91 3.73
N LYS A 65 -11.47 -10.27 4.96
CA LYS A 65 -12.83 -10.25 5.48
C LYS A 65 -12.85 -9.56 6.82
N SER A 66 -13.58 -8.46 6.94
CA SER A 66 -13.58 -7.67 8.16
C SER A 66 -14.87 -6.88 8.38
N ALA A 67 -15.09 -6.52 9.64
CA ALA A 67 -16.13 -5.59 10.06
C ALA A 67 -15.49 -4.45 10.86
N THR A 68 -15.90 -3.22 10.56
CA THR A 68 -15.38 -2.01 11.18
C THR A 68 -16.41 -1.40 12.10
N ARG A 69 -15.96 -0.90 13.25
CA ARG A 69 -16.76 -0.09 14.16
C ARG A 69 -16.23 1.33 14.16
N MET A 70 -17.08 2.28 13.81
CA MET A 70 -16.73 3.70 13.76
C MET A 70 -17.78 4.52 14.53
N PHE A 71 -17.34 5.38 15.44
CA PHE A 71 -18.20 6.20 16.30
C PHE A 71 -19.32 5.44 17.03
N GLY A 72 -19.05 4.18 17.41
CA GLY A 72 -20.03 3.33 18.09
C GLY A 72 -21.05 2.64 17.17
N MET A 73 -21.03 2.93 15.87
CA MET A 73 -21.85 2.26 14.85
C MET A 73 -21.06 1.14 14.17
N ASN A 74 -21.74 0.03 13.89
CA ASN A 74 -21.16 -1.07 13.11
C ASN A 74 -21.37 -0.78 11.62
N GLN A 75 -20.28 -0.82 10.86
CA GLN A 75 -20.34 -0.74 9.41
C GLN A 75 -20.65 -2.13 8.81
N PRO A 76 -21.18 -2.18 7.58
CA PRO A 76 -21.36 -3.44 6.86
C PRO A 76 -20.04 -4.23 6.79
N GLU A 77 -20.15 -5.55 6.90
CA GLU A 77 -19.01 -6.45 6.70
C GLU A 77 -18.48 -6.31 5.26
N GLN A 78 -17.17 -6.13 5.13
CA GLN A 78 -16.46 -6.08 3.87
C GLN A 78 -15.80 -7.43 3.59
N GLU A 79 -15.82 -7.83 2.32
CA GLU A 79 -15.19 -9.05 1.85
C GLU A 79 -14.53 -8.75 0.51
N THR A 80 -13.21 -8.65 0.50
CA THR A 80 -12.44 -8.17 -0.65
C THR A 80 -11.37 -9.16 -1.05
N LEU A 81 -11.02 -9.12 -2.33
CA LEU A 81 -9.94 -9.89 -2.91
C LEU A 81 -9.12 -8.97 -3.82
N GLU A 82 -7.84 -8.81 -3.52
CA GLU A 82 -6.89 -8.11 -4.36
C GLU A 82 -5.92 -9.12 -4.97
N ILE A 83 -5.75 -9.10 -6.30
CA ILE A 83 -4.81 -9.98 -7.00
C ILE A 83 -3.80 -9.12 -7.75
N LYS A 84 -2.52 -9.26 -7.43
CA LYS A 84 -1.42 -8.68 -8.19
C LYS A 84 -0.77 -9.73 -9.06
N THR A 85 -0.62 -9.41 -10.33
CA THR A 85 0.16 -10.15 -11.31
C THR A 85 1.25 -9.24 -11.87
N PRO A 86 2.21 -9.75 -12.66
CA PRO A 86 3.22 -8.90 -13.28
C PRO A 86 2.64 -7.78 -14.16
N GLU A 87 1.47 -7.98 -14.76
CA GLU A 87 0.88 -7.03 -15.71
C GLU A 87 -0.33 -6.28 -15.15
N TRP A 88 -1.11 -6.93 -14.29
CA TRP A 88 -2.43 -6.46 -13.86
C TRP A 88 -2.57 -6.49 -12.34
N VAL A 89 -3.32 -5.53 -11.83
CA VAL A 89 -3.94 -5.57 -10.51
C VAL A 89 -5.44 -5.74 -10.68
N TYR A 90 -6.03 -6.63 -9.89
CA TYR A 90 -7.48 -6.82 -9.81
C TYR A 90 -7.94 -6.45 -8.40
N SER A 91 -8.97 -5.63 -8.32
CA SER A 91 -9.66 -5.32 -7.06
C SER A 91 -11.07 -5.88 -7.14
N VAL A 92 -11.42 -6.79 -6.24
CA VAL A 92 -12.68 -7.53 -6.27
C VAL A 92 -13.45 -7.26 -4.98
N ASP A 93 -14.70 -6.81 -5.13
CA ASP A 93 -15.69 -6.80 -4.07
C ASP A 93 -16.50 -8.10 -4.16
N LEU A 94 -16.31 -8.99 -3.18
CA LEU A 94 -16.94 -10.30 -3.16
C LEU A 94 -18.41 -10.24 -2.72
N LYS A 95 -18.81 -9.19 -1.98
CA LYS A 95 -20.22 -8.96 -1.59
C LYS A 95 -21.01 -8.40 -2.75
N ALA A 96 -20.50 -7.34 -3.39
CA ALA A 96 -21.12 -6.71 -4.55
C ALA A 96 -21.00 -7.57 -5.82
N ARG A 97 -20.10 -8.57 -5.81
CA ARG A 97 -19.77 -9.43 -6.96
C ARG A 97 -19.32 -8.60 -8.16
N THR A 98 -18.44 -7.64 -7.92
CA THR A 98 -17.85 -6.78 -8.96
C THR A 98 -16.33 -6.85 -8.89
N ALA A 99 -15.67 -6.66 -10.03
CA ALA A 99 -14.22 -6.57 -10.09
C ALA A 99 -13.79 -5.44 -11.04
N SER A 100 -12.71 -4.77 -10.67
CA SER A 100 -11.98 -3.86 -11.55
C SER A 100 -10.61 -4.43 -11.91
N GLN A 101 -10.08 -4.03 -13.06
CA GLN A 101 -8.75 -4.37 -13.53
C GLN A 101 -8.02 -3.11 -14.00
N SER A 102 -6.81 -2.90 -13.47
CA SER A 102 -5.88 -1.85 -13.88
C SER A 102 -4.51 -2.44 -14.19
N VAL A 103 -3.69 -1.73 -14.96
CA VAL A 103 -2.29 -2.12 -15.17
C VAL A 103 -1.55 -2.07 -13.84
N ASN A 104 -0.71 -3.06 -13.55
CA ASN A 104 0.17 -3.02 -12.39
C ASN A 104 1.11 -1.80 -12.50
N PRO A 105 1.09 -0.85 -11.54
CA PRO A 105 1.93 0.35 -11.61
C PRO A 105 3.44 0.05 -11.71
N GLU A 106 3.89 -1.11 -11.20
CA GLU A 106 5.28 -1.56 -11.34
C GLU A 106 5.71 -1.65 -12.81
N VAL A 107 4.80 -1.98 -13.73
CA VAL A 107 5.07 -2.03 -15.19
C VAL A 107 5.59 -0.68 -15.67
N TYR A 108 4.90 0.41 -15.32
CA TYR A 108 5.32 1.75 -15.73
C TYR A 108 6.61 2.20 -15.04
N MET A 109 6.79 1.86 -13.76
CA MET A 109 8.04 2.16 -13.05
C MET A 109 9.24 1.43 -13.66
N ILE A 110 9.07 0.15 -14.01
CA ILE A 110 10.09 -0.66 -14.69
C ILE A 110 10.42 -0.07 -16.07
N GLU A 111 9.41 0.27 -16.86
CA GLU A 111 9.61 0.88 -18.18
C GLU A 111 10.36 2.21 -18.10
N GLU A 112 9.94 3.13 -17.22
CA GLU A 112 10.55 4.45 -17.12
C GLU A 112 11.98 4.38 -16.51
N PHE A 113 12.22 3.53 -15.52
CA PHE A 113 13.56 3.32 -14.95
C PHE A 113 14.49 2.61 -15.94
N GLY A 114 13.98 1.67 -16.74
CA GLY A 114 14.73 0.96 -17.77
C GLY A 114 15.19 1.85 -18.93
N ARG A 115 14.55 3.02 -19.14
CA ARG A 115 14.97 4.02 -20.15
C ARG A 115 16.18 4.84 -19.71
N LEU A 116 16.54 4.82 -18.43
CA LEU A 116 17.67 5.56 -17.90
C LEU A 116 19.00 4.88 -18.24
N SER A 117 20.06 5.68 -18.38
CA SER A 117 21.42 5.15 -18.39
C SER A 117 21.81 4.54 -17.04
N ALA A 118 22.81 3.64 -17.01
CA ALA A 118 23.27 3.03 -15.76
C ALA A 118 23.71 4.08 -14.69
N ALA A 119 24.26 5.21 -15.12
CA ALA A 119 24.63 6.30 -14.24
C ALA A 119 23.40 7.00 -13.63
N GLU A 120 22.37 7.24 -14.44
CA GLU A 120 21.10 7.83 -13.99
C GLU A 120 20.33 6.87 -13.09
N GLN A 121 20.32 5.57 -13.39
CA GLN A 121 19.76 4.54 -12.52
C GLN A 121 20.42 4.58 -11.15
N LYS A 122 21.75 4.54 -11.09
CA LYS A 122 22.50 4.64 -9.82
C LYS A 122 22.16 5.92 -9.06
N LYS A 123 22.04 7.05 -9.75
CA LYS A 123 21.67 8.34 -9.15
C LYS A 123 20.24 8.33 -8.60
N ALA A 124 19.28 7.82 -9.38
CA ALA A 124 17.88 7.70 -8.98
C ALA A 124 17.72 6.81 -7.74
N LEU A 125 18.45 5.70 -7.66
CA LEU A 125 18.45 4.81 -6.49
C LEU A 125 18.96 5.53 -5.23
N ALA A 126 20.10 6.22 -5.31
CA ALA A 126 20.65 6.96 -4.19
C ALA A 126 19.71 8.09 -3.73
N ASN A 127 19.07 8.79 -4.68
CA ASN A 127 18.11 9.84 -4.38
C ASN A 127 16.81 9.28 -3.78
N ALA A 128 16.35 8.10 -4.21
CA ALA A 128 15.18 7.45 -3.65
C ALA A 128 15.36 7.10 -2.17
N GLU A 129 16.53 6.56 -1.79
CA GLU A 129 16.86 6.29 -0.39
C GLU A 129 16.90 7.58 0.44
N LYS A 130 17.60 8.61 -0.06
CA LYS A 130 17.67 9.91 0.61
C LYS A 130 16.28 10.54 0.76
N PHE A 131 15.47 10.46 -0.29
CA PHE A 131 14.11 10.99 -0.30
C PHE A 131 13.24 10.27 0.73
N GLY A 132 13.15 8.94 0.70
CA GLY A 132 12.36 8.16 1.65
C GLY A 132 12.76 8.42 3.10
N ARG A 133 14.07 8.50 3.39
CA ARG A 133 14.57 8.85 4.74
C ARG A 133 14.19 10.28 5.13
N SER A 134 14.34 11.24 4.23
CA SER A 134 13.97 12.64 4.48
C SER A 134 12.48 12.76 4.78
N THR A 135 11.63 12.14 3.97
CA THR A 135 10.17 12.16 4.15
C THR A 135 9.78 11.50 5.47
N LEU A 136 10.33 10.33 5.79
CA LEU A 136 10.04 9.67 7.05
C LEU A 136 10.43 10.56 8.25
N ASN A 137 11.64 11.12 8.22
CA ASN A 137 12.11 12.03 9.28
C ASN A 137 11.23 13.27 9.41
N SER A 138 10.78 13.87 8.30
CA SER A 138 9.89 15.02 8.29
C SER A 138 8.51 14.71 8.90
N LEU A 139 8.08 13.45 8.86
CA LEU A 139 6.85 12.98 9.51
C LEU A 139 7.09 12.48 10.95
N GLY A 140 8.28 12.75 11.50
CA GLY A 140 8.68 12.29 12.83
C GLY A 140 8.80 10.76 12.94
N GLY A 141 8.98 10.08 11.82
CA GLY A 141 9.07 8.63 11.77
C GLY A 141 10.49 8.10 11.97
N GLU A 142 10.58 6.81 12.24
CA GLU A 142 11.83 6.08 12.44
C GLU A 142 11.80 4.71 11.74
N VAL A 143 12.98 4.23 11.33
CA VAL A 143 13.18 2.85 10.87
C VAL A 143 14.22 2.18 11.75
N GLN A 144 13.88 1.01 12.28
CA GLN A 144 14.80 0.15 13.01
C GLN A 144 14.96 -1.17 12.24
N ARG A 145 16.17 -1.41 11.74
CA ARG A 145 16.48 -2.59 10.91
C ARG A 145 16.56 -3.85 11.75
N LYS A 146 15.93 -4.94 11.31
CA LYS A 146 15.95 -6.26 11.98
C LYS A 146 15.69 -6.17 13.50
N ALA A 147 14.81 -5.27 13.91
CA ALA A 147 14.58 -4.91 15.32
C ALA A 147 13.64 -5.88 16.05
N ALA A 148 12.93 -6.74 15.32
CA ALA A 148 12.06 -7.77 15.89
C ALA A 148 12.22 -9.10 15.15
N THR A 149 11.72 -10.18 15.75
CA THR A 149 11.56 -11.48 15.08
C THR A 149 10.12 -11.94 15.24
N LEU A 150 9.41 -12.15 14.13
CA LEU A 150 8.03 -12.63 14.11
C LEU A 150 7.94 -13.89 13.24
N LEU A 151 7.33 -14.95 13.77
CA LEU A 151 7.18 -16.25 13.09
C LEU A 151 8.50 -16.79 12.50
N GLY A 152 9.63 -16.51 13.17
CA GLY A 152 10.97 -16.95 12.74
C GLY A 152 11.66 -16.03 11.73
N TYR A 153 11.05 -14.91 11.32
CA TYR A 153 11.63 -13.97 10.37
C TYR A 153 12.10 -12.68 11.07
N PRO A 154 13.34 -12.20 10.81
CA PRO A 154 13.77 -10.89 11.28
C PRO A 154 12.94 -9.82 10.58
N CYS A 155 12.47 -8.84 11.33
CA CYS A 155 11.60 -7.78 10.83
C CYS A 155 12.24 -6.40 10.99
N ASP A 156 12.13 -5.59 9.95
CA ASP A 156 12.33 -4.14 10.05
C ASP A 156 11.07 -3.52 10.66
N VAL A 157 11.26 -2.57 11.57
CA VAL A 157 10.18 -1.85 12.24
C VAL A 157 10.18 -0.41 11.79
N VAL A 158 9.06 0.05 11.24
CA VAL A 158 8.85 1.44 10.84
C VAL A 158 7.75 2.03 11.70
N ARG A 159 8.03 3.17 12.35
CA ARG A 159 7.03 3.93 13.11
C ARG A 159 6.87 5.30 12.50
N VAL A 160 5.64 5.73 12.28
CA VAL A 160 5.32 7.07 11.75
C VAL A 160 3.86 7.40 12.04
N MET A 161 3.59 8.61 12.54
CA MET A 161 2.23 9.15 12.72
C MET A 161 1.23 8.16 13.37
N GLY A 162 1.59 7.51 14.49
CA GLY A 162 0.70 6.57 15.17
C GLY A 162 0.55 5.20 14.50
N THR A 163 1.30 4.94 13.42
CA THR A 163 1.39 3.63 12.77
C THR A 163 2.73 2.97 13.08
N GLU A 164 2.71 1.66 13.32
CA GLU A 164 3.88 0.80 13.47
C GLU A 164 3.75 -0.42 12.55
N ASN A 165 4.72 -0.60 11.64
CA ASN A 165 4.77 -1.71 10.70
C ASN A 165 6.00 -2.58 10.95
N TYR A 166 5.80 -3.90 10.93
CA TYR A 166 6.84 -4.92 11.06
C TYR A 166 6.88 -5.73 9.77
N SER A 167 7.85 -5.45 8.90
CA SER A 167 8.00 -6.16 7.62
C SER A 167 9.19 -7.09 7.68
N ILE A 168 9.10 -8.28 7.05
CA ILE A 168 10.24 -9.19 6.92
C ILE A 168 11.39 -8.39 6.31
N ALA A 169 12.55 -8.47 6.94
CA ALA A 169 13.70 -7.67 6.57
C ALA A 169 14.02 -7.82 5.07
N ASP A 170 14.28 -6.69 4.43
CA ASP A 170 14.55 -6.62 2.98
C ASP A 170 13.37 -6.97 2.06
N SER A 171 12.14 -6.94 2.57
CA SER A 171 10.91 -7.18 1.79
C SER A 171 9.77 -6.22 2.13
N ASP A 172 8.73 -6.25 1.31
CA ASP A 172 7.45 -5.56 1.49
C ASP A 172 6.40 -6.42 2.22
N VAL A 173 6.75 -7.63 2.65
CA VAL A 173 5.82 -8.52 3.37
C VAL A 173 5.73 -8.11 4.83
N THR A 174 4.65 -7.40 5.17
CA THR A 174 4.34 -7.02 6.55
C THR A 174 3.74 -8.20 7.32
N LEU A 175 4.32 -8.49 8.49
CA LEU A 175 3.82 -9.50 9.43
C LEU A 175 2.99 -8.88 10.55
N LYS A 176 3.15 -7.60 10.83
CA LYS A 176 2.33 -6.91 11.82
C LYS A 176 2.20 -5.43 11.50
N THR A 177 0.98 -4.93 11.61
CA THR A 177 0.65 -3.51 11.56
C THR A 177 -0.15 -3.14 12.78
N VAL A 178 0.23 -2.07 13.45
CA VAL A 178 -0.54 -1.43 14.50
C VAL A 178 -0.81 0.00 14.05
N VAL A 179 -2.08 0.38 14.00
CA VAL A 179 -2.53 1.75 13.72
C VAL A 179 -3.20 2.27 14.97
N SER A 180 -2.75 3.41 15.47
CA SER A 180 -3.33 4.13 16.61
C SER A 180 -3.42 5.61 16.26
N MET A 181 -4.58 6.01 15.76
CA MET A 181 -4.82 7.38 15.28
C MET A 181 -6.26 7.78 15.57
N MET A 182 -6.49 9.00 16.06
CA MET A 182 -7.83 9.59 16.20
C MET A 182 -8.85 8.70 16.93
N GLY A 183 -8.42 7.99 17.98
CA GLY A 183 -9.28 7.08 18.75
C GLY A 183 -9.57 5.73 18.06
N MET A 184 -9.07 5.51 16.85
CA MET A 184 -9.05 4.21 16.20
C MET A 184 -7.79 3.45 16.57
N ASN A 185 -7.95 2.17 16.90
CA ASN A 185 -6.85 1.26 17.16
C ASN A 185 -7.07 -0.01 16.36
N THR A 186 -6.27 -0.27 15.35
CA THR A 186 -6.36 -1.51 14.55
C THR A 186 -5.03 -2.24 14.61
N ARG A 187 -5.08 -3.54 14.86
CA ARG A 187 -3.93 -4.45 14.77
C ARG A 187 -4.23 -5.54 13.74
N ILE A 188 -3.35 -5.64 12.75
CA ILE A 188 -3.28 -6.75 11.80
C ILE A 188 -2.00 -7.51 12.12
N GLU A 189 -2.09 -8.80 12.44
CA GLU A 189 -0.94 -9.60 12.86
C GLU A 189 -0.97 -10.98 12.22
N ALA A 190 0.16 -11.37 11.61
CA ALA A 190 0.34 -12.69 11.02
C ALA A 190 0.34 -13.74 12.14
N THR A 191 -0.52 -14.73 12.00
CA THR A 191 -0.67 -15.84 12.95
C THR A 191 0.01 -17.10 12.45
N ARG A 192 0.20 -17.24 11.13
CA ARG A 192 0.83 -18.43 10.52
C ARG A 192 1.41 -18.10 9.15
N ILE A 193 2.56 -18.68 8.84
CA ILE A 193 3.17 -18.69 7.50
C ILE A 193 3.35 -20.15 7.07
N ASP A 194 2.82 -20.50 5.91
CA ASP A 194 2.97 -21.79 5.25
C ASP A 194 3.76 -21.59 3.95
N THR A 195 4.83 -22.35 3.72
CA THR A 195 5.68 -22.22 2.51
C THR A 195 5.44 -23.34 1.49
N GLY A 196 4.35 -24.10 1.66
CA GLY A 196 3.89 -25.10 0.71
C GLY A 196 3.39 -24.51 -0.61
N SER A 197 3.00 -25.40 -1.53
CA SER A 197 2.41 -25.01 -2.81
C SER A 197 1.10 -24.26 -2.62
N VAL A 198 0.92 -23.16 -3.34
CA VAL A 198 -0.33 -22.40 -3.34
C VAL A 198 -1.16 -22.78 -4.56
N PRO A 199 -2.46 -23.12 -4.40
CA PRO A 199 -3.35 -23.42 -5.52
C PRO A 199 -3.46 -22.25 -6.54
N GLU A 200 -3.48 -22.58 -7.83
CA GLU A 200 -3.50 -21.56 -8.89
C GLU A 200 -4.79 -20.72 -8.94
N ASP A 201 -5.91 -21.28 -8.50
CA ASP A 201 -7.21 -20.59 -8.44
C ASP A 201 -7.18 -19.38 -7.50
N LYS A 202 -6.25 -19.36 -6.52
CA LYS A 202 -6.06 -18.21 -5.64
C LYS A 202 -5.55 -16.96 -6.35
N PHE A 203 -5.01 -17.08 -7.55
CA PHE A 203 -4.50 -15.94 -8.33
C PHE A 203 -5.42 -15.59 -9.51
N ARG A 204 -6.71 -15.96 -9.44
CA ARG A 204 -7.71 -15.68 -10.47
C ARG A 204 -8.96 -15.07 -9.84
N VAL A 205 -9.60 -14.16 -10.55
CA VAL A 205 -10.91 -13.63 -10.13
C VAL A 205 -11.92 -14.80 -10.08
N PRO A 206 -12.72 -14.94 -9.00
CA PRO A 206 -13.70 -16.01 -8.90
C PRO A 206 -14.71 -16.03 -10.05
N ALA A 207 -15.16 -17.23 -10.42
CA ALA A 207 -16.11 -17.40 -11.52
C ALA A 207 -17.42 -16.63 -11.28
N GLY A 208 -17.96 -16.04 -12.36
CA GLY A 208 -19.22 -15.30 -12.32
C GLY A 208 -19.13 -13.90 -11.68
N ILE A 209 -17.94 -13.34 -11.54
CA ILE A 209 -17.72 -11.93 -11.21
C ILE A 209 -17.25 -11.20 -12.47
N PRO A 210 -18.02 -10.26 -13.04
CA PRO A 210 -17.60 -9.48 -14.19
C PRO A 210 -16.42 -8.57 -13.83
N VAL A 211 -15.43 -8.52 -14.72
CA VAL A 211 -14.25 -7.66 -14.59
C VAL A 211 -14.41 -6.46 -15.52
N THR A 212 -14.39 -5.26 -14.94
CA THR A 212 -14.42 -4.00 -15.67
C THR A 212 -13.03 -3.41 -15.75
N ARG A 213 -12.55 -3.09 -16.96
CA ARG A 213 -11.25 -2.45 -17.14
C ARG A 213 -11.33 -0.96 -16.81
N THR A 214 -10.44 -0.47 -15.97
CA THR A 214 -10.36 0.94 -15.58
C THR A 214 -9.21 1.63 -16.34
N THR A 215 -9.49 2.17 -17.53
CA THR A 215 -8.46 2.80 -18.38
C THR A 215 -8.14 4.24 -18.02
N GLU A 216 -9.02 4.93 -17.31
CA GLU A 216 -8.87 6.34 -16.93
C GLU A 216 -7.66 6.57 -16.02
N GLY A 217 -7.32 5.59 -15.18
CA GLY A 217 -6.14 5.63 -14.31
C GLY A 217 -4.82 5.28 -15.00
N ASP A 218 -4.84 4.55 -16.13
CA ASP A 218 -3.63 4.02 -16.76
C ASP A 218 -2.71 5.14 -17.28
N ALA A 219 -3.28 6.15 -17.95
CA ALA A 219 -2.51 7.31 -18.45
C ALA A 219 -1.93 8.14 -17.31
N LEU A 220 -2.73 8.40 -16.27
CA LEU A 220 -2.30 9.13 -15.08
C LEU A 220 -1.17 8.39 -14.35
N MET A 221 -1.27 7.07 -14.21
CA MET A 221 -0.23 6.24 -13.59
C MET A 221 1.06 6.24 -14.39
N ARG A 222 0.99 6.18 -15.73
CA ARG A 222 2.16 6.27 -16.60
C ARG A 222 2.84 7.64 -16.48
N ASP A 223 2.08 8.73 -16.46
CA ASP A 223 2.61 10.08 -16.29
C ASP A 223 3.23 10.27 -14.89
N ASN A 224 2.59 9.72 -13.85
CA ASN A 224 3.13 9.73 -12.50
C ASN A 224 4.47 8.97 -12.43
N ALA A 225 4.54 7.76 -13.00
CA ALA A 225 5.77 6.97 -13.05
C ALA A 225 6.91 7.74 -13.71
N ARG A 226 6.65 8.39 -14.86
CA ARG A 226 7.61 9.24 -15.54
C ARG A 226 8.09 10.39 -14.66
N MET A 227 7.16 11.10 -14.03
CA MET A 227 7.46 12.23 -13.15
C MET A 227 8.31 11.79 -11.95
N VAL A 228 7.96 10.68 -11.31
CA VAL A 228 8.72 10.11 -10.18
C VAL A 228 10.14 9.77 -10.61
N VAL A 229 10.31 9.06 -11.73
CA VAL A 229 11.64 8.70 -12.23
C VAL A 229 12.48 9.93 -12.56
N GLN A 230 11.91 10.92 -13.25
CA GLN A 230 12.60 12.18 -13.57
C GLN A 230 13.02 12.96 -12.31
N MET A 231 12.15 13.03 -11.31
CA MET A 231 12.44 13.65 -10.02
C MET A 231 13.58 12.95 -9.29
N LEU A 232 13.58 11.61 -9.28
CA LEU A 232 14.67 10.83 -8.69
C LEU A 232 16.00 11.07 -9.43
N VAL A 233 15.98 11.19 -10.76
CA VAL A 233 17.20 11.51 -11.53
C VAL A 233 17.66 12.94 -11.29
N SER A 234 16.75 13.92 -11.20
CA SER A 234 17.10 15.32 -10.97
C SER A 234 17.55 15.58 -9.53
N GLY A 235 17.10 14.75 -8.58
CA GLY A 235 17.33 14.94 -7.14
C GLY A 235 16.43 16.02 -6.53
N GLN A 236 15.39 16.45 -7.25
CA GLN A 236 14.37 17.33 -6.71
C GLN A 236 13.57 16.58 -5.63
N GLN A 237 13.27 17.26 -4.53
CA GLN A 237 12.33 16.74 -3.54
C GLN A 237 10.90 17.08 -4.01
N PRO A 238 9.94 16.15 -3.93
CA PRO A 238 8.55 16.48 -4.16
C PRO A 238 8.13 17.51 -3.13
N THR A 239 7.53 18.59 -3.63
CA THR A 239 6.81 19.53 -2.77
C THR A 239 5.65 18.81 -2.11
N VAL A 240 5.32 19.16 -0.86
CA VAL A 240 4.19 18.59 -0.08
C VAL A 240 2.87 18.57 -0.89
N GLN A 241 2.71 19.48 -1.86
CA GLN A 241 1.61 19.52 -2.83
C GLN A 241 1.45 18.28 -3.72
N LEU A 242 2.49 17.46 -3.95
CA LEU A 242 2.40 16.19 -4.68
C LEU A 242 1.93 15.03 -3.79
N MET A 243 2.03 15.17 -2.45
CA MET A 243 1.56 14.16 -1.49
C MET A 243 0.11 14.42 -1.05
N ALA A 244 -0.35 15.67 -1.13
CA ALA A 244 -1.70 16.07 -0.74
C ALA A 244 -2.83 15.33 -1.49
N PRO A 245 -2.76 15.06 -2.81
CA PRO A 245 -3.81 14.33 -3.52
C PRO A 245 -3.84 12.85 -3.15
N ALA A 246 -2.69 12.24 -2.83
CA ALA A 246 -2.62 10.85 -2.40
C ALA A 246 -3.15 10.67 -0.97
N ALA A 247 -2.87 11.62 -0.08
CA ALA A 247 -3.44 11.65 1.27
C ALA A 247 -4.93 12.03 1.28
N ALA A 248 -5.37 12.93 0.39
CA ALA A 248 -6.77 13.31 0.25
C ALA A 248 -7.59 12.17 -0.38
N ALA A 249 -7.09 11.49 -1.41
CA ALA A 249 -7.75 10.30 -1.96
C ALA A 249 -7.86 9.16 -0.94
N GLN A 250 -6.87 9.01 -0.06
CA GLN A 250 -6.93 8.06 1.08
C GLN A 250 -7.96 8.44 2.14
N ALA A 251 -8.21 9.73 2.37
CA ALA A 251 -9.23 10.19 3.31
C ALA A 251 -10.64 10.13 2.72
N MET A 252 -10.78 10.32 1.41
CA MET A 252 -12.07 10.41 0.71
C MET A 252 -12.76 9.08 0.46
N ASP A 253 -12.01 7.98 0.40
CA ASP A 253 -12.60 6.67 0.07
C ASP A 253 -13.26 5.97 1.29
N ASN A 254 -13.17 6.52 2.50
CA ASN A 254 -13.93 6.02 3.67
C ASN A 254 -15.35 6.60 3.77
N ASP A 255 -15.65 7.69 3.05
CA ASP A 255 -16.92 8.44 3.17
C ASP A 255 -17.74 8.48 1.86
N ALA A 256 -17.24 7.90 0.77
CA ALA A 256 -17.82 8.09 -0.57
C ALA A 256 -19.10 7.29 -0.88
N ASP A 257 -19.60 6.48 0.06
CA ASP A 257 -20.83 5.71 -0.16
C ASP A 257 -22.10 6.36 0.43
N ASP A 258 -22.01 7.47 1.17
CA ASP A 258 -23.22 8.16 1.70
C ASP A 258 -23.17 9.71 1.74
N ALA A 259 -22.06 10.36 1.40
CA ALA A 259 -21.99 11.82 1.41
C ALA A 259 -22.44 12.43 0.07
N GLY A 260 -23.50 13.26 0.11
CA GLY A 260 -23.81 14.19 -0.98
C GLY A 260 -22.66 15.19 -1.19
N ASP A 261 -22.63 15.83 -2.36
CA ASP A 261 -21.56 16.77 -2.81
C ASP A 261 -21.23 17.93 -1.83
N ASP A 262 -22.00 18.12 -0.75
CA ASP A 262 -21.87 19.23 0.22
C ASP A 262 -21.03 18.91 1.49
N ASP A 263 -20.59 17.67 1.72
CA ASP A 263 -19.87 17.28 2.96
C ASP A 263 -18.34 17.11 2.80
N MET A 264 -17.75 17.59 1.69
CA MET A 264 -16.29 17.64 1.57
C MET A 264 -15.70 18.71 2.51
N PRO A 265 -14.76 18.37 3.41
CA PRO A 265 -14.07 19.39 4.19
C PRO A 265 -13.33 20.32 3.23
N SER A 266 -13.57 21.61 3.41
CA SER A 266 -12.99 22.68 2.61
C SER A 266 -11.45 22.61 2.62
N ALA A 267 -10.82 23.20 1.60
CA ALA A 267 -9.35 23.28 1.54
C ALA A 267 -8.75 23.95 2.80
N GLU A 268 -9.52 24.80 3.48
CA GLU A 268 -9.13 25.44 4.74
C GLU A 268 -9.21 24.48 5.93
N GLU A 269 -10.25 23.65 6.01
CA GLU A 269 -10.36 22.61 7.04
C GLU A 269 -9.29 21.54 6.88
N MET A 270 -8.97 21.16 5.65
CA MET A 270 -7.88 20.24 5.37
C MET A 270 -6.51 20.83 5.74
N GLN A 271 -6.31 22.14 5.52
CA GLN A 271 -5.13 22.85 6.02
C GLN A 271 -5.11 22.97 7.55
N ALA A 272 -6.25 23.14 8.21
CA ALA A 272 -6.34 23.20 9.66
C ALA A 272 -5.99 21.86 10.30
N ILE A 273 -6.46 20.76 9.70
CA ILE A 273 -6.12 19.39 10.08
C ILE A 273 -4.61 19.17 9.94
N LEU A 274 -4.01 19.54 8.80
CA LEU A 274 -2.55 19.45 8.59
C LEU A 274 -1.75 20.32 9.56
N LYS A 275 -2.26 21.51 9.94
CA LYS A 275 -1.64 22.38 10.95
C LYS A 275 -1.73 21.81 12.37
N MET A 276 -2.73 20.98 12.70
CA MET A 276 -2.76 20.24 13.97
C MET A 276 -1.71 19.12 14.01
N PHE A 277 -1.34 18.55 12.85
CA PHE A 277 -0.29 17.53 12.72
C PHE A 277 1.14 18.12 12.66
N GLY A 278 1.28 19.36 12.18
CA GLY A 278 2.53 20.14 12.27
C GLY A 278 2.68 20.73 13.66
N GLY A 279 3.08 19.90 14.64
CA GLY A 279 3.25 20.28 16.04
C GLY A 279 3.88 21.66 16.23
N GLN A 280 3.31 22.41 17.19
CA GLN A 280 3.82 23.70 17.64
C GLN A 280 5.34 23.62 17.87
N GLN A 281 6.10 24.42 17.13
CA GLN A 281 7.44 24.78 17.55
C GLN A 281 7.34 25.49 18.90
N LYS A 282 7.89 24.86 19.93
CA LYS A 282 8.48 25.56 21.07
C LYS A 282 9.97 25.31 21.06
#